data_AF-A0A7S3MT29-F1
#
_entry.id   AF-A0A7S3MT29-F1
#
_cell.length_a   1.000
_cell.length_b   1.000
_cell.length_c   1.000
_cell.angle_alpha   90.00
_cell.angle_beta   90.00
_cell.angle_gamma   90.00
#
_symmetry.space_group_name_H-M   'P 1'
#
loop_
_entity.id
_entity.type
_entity.pdbx_description
1 polymer ?
#
loop_
_entity_poly.entity_id
_entity_poly.type
_entity_poly.pdbx_seq_one_letter_code
_entity_poly.pdbx_strand_id
1 'polypeptide(L)'
;MKLAIVSTLVSCAAAFTPSAKPAFSTSLNMAGDIKPKLAYVDALALEDLPAPGRATSVVAGGLAICIAVDPSGKIFAVGDKCPPVNQPMSACKVIPGALKDPVLGTEFS
;
A
#
# COMPACT_ATOMS: atom_id res chain seq x y z
N MET A 1 11.00 37.82 -57.61
CA MET A 1 11.81 36.77 -56.94
C MET A 1 12.25 37.09 -55.50
N LYS A 2 12.44 38.36 -55.09
CA LYS A 2 12.86 38.68 -53.70
C LYS A 2 11.78 38.51 -52.62
N LEU A 3 10.50 38.67 -52.96
CA LEU A 3 9.40 38.49 -51.99
C LEU A 3 9.07 37.03 -51.65
N ALA A 4 9.35 36.09 -52.56
CA ALA A 4 9.04 34.67 -52.35
C ALA A 4 9.98 34.01 -51.34
N ILE A 5 11.19 34.53 -51.16
CA ILE A 5 12.23 33.97 -50.27
C ILE A 5 11.99 34.38 -48.80
N VAL A 6 11.42 35.57 -48.57
CA VAL A 6 11.16 36.06 -47.20
C VAL A 6 9.98 35.32 -46.56
N SER A 7 8.97 34.95 -47.35
CA SER A 7 7.78 34.23 -46.88
C SER A 7 8.10 32.80 -46.40
N THR A 8 9.03 32.10 -47.07
CA THR A 8 9.43 30.72 -46.69
C THR A 8 10.29 30.67 -45.44
N LEU A 9 11.09 31.71 -45.15
CA LEU A 9 11.93 31.75 -43.94
C LEU A 9 11.13 32.03 -42.66
N VAL A 10 10.06 32.83 -42.74
CA VAL A 10 9.20 33.17 -41.58
C VAL A 10 8.35 31.97 -41.14
N SER A 11 7.86 31.15 -42.08
CA SER A 11 7.09 29.94 -41.75
C SER A 11 7.91 28.83 -41.08
N CYS A 12 9.23 28.80 -41.31
CA CYS A 12 10.12 27.81 -40.67
C CYS A 12 10.50 28.16 -39.22
N ALA A 13 10.43 29.43 -38.82
CA ALA A 13 10.77 29.85 -37.47
C ALA A 13 9.68 29.51 -36.43
N ALA A 14 8.41 29.45 -36.85
CA ALA A 14 7.29 29.14 -35.96
C ALA A 14 7.29 27.68 -35.45
N ALA A 15 7.89 26.75 -36.22
CA ALA A 15 7.96 25.33 -35.88
C ALA A 15 8.97 25.00 -34.75
N PHE A 16 9.87 25.93 -34.42
CA PHE A 16 10.85 25.78 -33.34
C PHE A 16 10.58 26.66 -32.13
N THR A 17 9.42 27.33 -32.09
CA THR A 17 8.97 27.95 -30.85
C THR A 17 8.59 26.84 -29.88
N PRO A 18 9.09 26.86 -28.62
CA PRO A 18 8.71 25.84 -27.66
C PRO A 18 7.20 25.91 -27.46
N SER A 19 6.49 24.88 -27.92
CA SER A 19 5.08 24.70 -27.61
C SER A 19 4.98 24.65 -26.08
N ALA A 20 4.35 25.67 -25.49
CA ALA A 20 4.07 25.67 -24.07
C ALA A 20 3.20 24.44 -23.81
N LYS A 21 3.81 23.37 -23.27
CA LYS A 21 3.07 22.20 -22.84
C LYS A 21 1.95 22.70 -21.93
N PRO A 22 0.67 22.37 -22.18
CA PRO A 22 -0.36 22.67 -21.21
C PRO A 22 0.08 22.01 -19.91
N ALA A 23 0.43 22.84 -18.92
CA ALA A 23 0.74 22.38 -17.60
C ALA A 23 -0.58 21.91 -17.00
N PHE A 24 -0.90 20.63 -17.19
CA PHE A 24 -1.93 19.97 -16.41
C PHE A 24 -1.40 19.85 -14.98
N SER A 25 -1.64 20.88 -14.17
CA SER A 25 -1.57 20.76 -12.73
C SER A 25 -2.90 20.19 -12.24
N THR A 26 -2.99 18.86 -12.15
CA THR A 26 -3.87 18.26 -11.15
C THR A 26 -3.26 18.54 -9.78
N SER A 27 -3.36 19.80 -9.34
CA SER A 27 -3.27 20.08 -7.91
C SER A 27 -4.47 19.40 -7.30
N LEU A 28 -4.25 18.22 -6.73
CA LEU A 28 -5.13 17.73 -5.68
C LEU A 28 -5.05 18.82 -4.61
N ASN A 29 -6.02 19.71 -4.60
CA ASN A 29 -6.24 20.60 -3.47
C ASN A 29 -6.53 19.67 -2.29
N MET A 30 -5.47 19.25 -1.61
CA MET A 30 -5.50 18.71 -0.25
C MET A 30 -5.85 19.88 0.67
N ALA A 31 -7.01 20.48 0.43
CA ALA A 31 -7.55 21.60 1.18
C ALA A 31 -8.14 21.01 2.46
N GLY A 32 -7.25 20.63 3.37
CA GLY A 32 -7.57 20.09 4.68
C GLY A 32 -6.67 18.92 5.03
N ASP A 33 -6.19 18.92 6.27
CA ASP A 33 -5.67 17.72 6.91
C ASP A 33 -6.75 16.64 6.81
N ILE A 34 -6.52 15.61 5.99
CA ILE A 34 -7.38 14.42 5.98
C ILE A 34 -7.20 13.77 7.34
N LYS A 35 -8.10 14.10 8.27
CA LYS A 35 -8.08 13.50 9.60
C LYS A 35 -8.33 12.01 9.44
N PRO A 36 -7.39 11.15 9.87
CA PRO A 36 -7.58 9.72 9.76
C PRO A 36 -8.80 9.33 10.59
N LYS A 37 -9.77 8.67 9.97
CA LYS A 37 -10.98 8.15 10.63
C LYS A 37 -10.61 6.86 11.38
N LEU A 38 -9.80 7.01 12.42
CA LEU A 38 -9.41 5.89 13.28
C LEU A 38 -10.60 5.53 14.19
N ALA A 39 -11.02 4.28 14.12
CA ALA A 39 -12.02 3.71 15.00
C ALA A 39 -11.53 2.35 15.47
N TYR A 40 -11.78 2.03 16.74
CA TYR A 40 -11.62 0.67 17.23
C TYR A 40 -12.73 -0.20 16.62
N VAL A 41 -12.35 -1.41 16.20
CA VAL A 41 -13.28 -2.37 15.61
C VAL A 41 -13.08 -3.69 16.32
N ASP A 42 -14.19 -4.29 16.74
CA ASP A 42 -14.18 -5.61 17.35
C ASP A 42 -13.76 -6.65 16.31
N ALA A 43 -12.76 -7.46 16.65
CA ALA A 43 -12.21 -8.47 15.75
C ALA A 43 -12.57 -9.89 16.21
N LEU A 44 -12.15 -10.27 17.42
CA LEU A 44 -12.30 -11.63 17.94
C LEU A 44 -12.59 -11.58 19.44
N ALA A 45 -13.44 -12.49 19.92
CA ALA A 45 -13.65 -12.67 21.35
C ALA A 45 -12.40 -13.27 22.01
N LEU A 46 -12.19 -12.97 23.30
CA LEU A 46 -11.01 -13.46 24.03
C LEU A 46 -10.98 -14.99 24.18
N GLU A 47 -12.15 -15.63 24.15
CA GLU A 47 -12.30 -17.09 24.21
C GLU A 47 -11.88 -17.82 22.93
N ASP A 48 -11.96 -17.12 21.79
CA ASP A 48 -11.59 -17.65 20.48
C ASP A 48 -10.13 -17.36 20.12
N LEU A 49 -9.38 -16.71 21.02
CA LEU A 49 -7.97 -16.42 20.81
C LEU A 49 -7.19 -17.72 20.55
N PRO A 50 -6.33 -17.74 19.52
CA PRO A 50 -5.51 -18.90 19.26
C PRO A 50 -4.53 -19.12 20.41
N ALA A 51 -4.17 -20.38 20.66
CA ALA A 51 -3.17 -20.73 21.66
C ALA A 51 -1.82 -20.04 21.37
N PRO A 52 -0.97 -19.82 22.39
CA PRO A 52 0.36 -19.26 22.19
C PRO A 52 1.18 -20.02 21.14
N GLY A 53 1.85 -19.28 20.25
CA GLY A 53 2.56 -19.82 19.09
C GLY A 53 1.67 -20.13 17.88
N ARG A 54 0.42 -19.67 17.86
CA ARG A 54 -0.49 -19.80 16.72
C ARG A 54 -1.06 -18.46 16.28
N ALA A 55 -1.54 -18.45 15.05
CA ALA A 55 -2.23 -17.33 14.44
C ALA A 55 -3.59 -17.77 13.89
N THR A 56 -4.51 -16.82 13.79
CA THR A 56 -5.82 -16.99 13.17
C THR A 56 -6.13 -15.80 12.27
N SER A 57 -6.99 -15.99 11.28
CA SER A 57 -7.46 -14.93 10.40
C SER A 57 -8.88 -14.51 10.77
N VAL A 58 -9.14 -13.21 10.72
CA VAL A 58 -10.45 -12.63 10.97
C VAL A 58 -10.67 -11.42 10.08
N VAL A 59 -11.93 -11.14 9.74
CA VAL A 59 -12.29 -9.93 8.99
C VAL A 59 -12.82 -8.89 9.96
N ALA A 60 -12.13 -7.76 10.09
CA ALA A 60 -12.53 -6.65 10.94
C ALA A 60 -12.48 -5.35 10.14
N GLY A 61 -13.57 -4.57 10.18
CA GLY A 61 -13.65 -3.30 9.46
C GLY A 61 -13.55 -3.44 7.93
N GLY A 62 -13.89 -4.61 7.38
CA GLY A 62 -13.78 -4.92 5.95
C GLY A 62 -12.37 -5.29 5.48
N LEU A 63 -11.41 -5.45 6.40
CA LEU A 63 -10.04 -5.88 6.10
C LEU A 63 -9.79 -7.27 6.69
N ALA A 64 -9.03 -8.09 5.97
CA ALA A 64 -8.55 -9.37 6.49
C ALA A 64 -7.33 -9.13 7.38
N ILE A 65 -7.43 -9.53 8.64
CA ILE A 65 -6.43 -9.33 9.69
C ILE A 65 -6.03 -10.69 10.25
N CYS A 66 -4.73 -10.89 10.40
CA CYS A 66 -4.15 -12.02 11.11
C CYS A 66 -3.90 -11.60 12.57
N ILE A 67 -4.50 -12.33 13.51
CA ILE A 67 -4.22 -12.22 14.94
C ILE A 67 -3.23 -13.33 15.30
N ALA A 68 -2.03 -12.94 15.72
CA ALA A 68 -0.96 -13.86 16.13
C ALA A 68 -0.73 -13.75 17.65
N VAL A 69 -0.68 -14.89 18.32
CA VAL A 69 -0.31 -14.96 19.73
C VAL A 69 1.11 -15.50 19.82
N ASP A 70 2.03 -14.63 20.22
CA ASP A 70 3.43 -14.97 20.43
C ASP A 70 3.58 -16.04 21.52
N PRO A 71 4.63 -16.89 21.50
CA PRO A 71 4.85 -17.85 22.59
C PRO A 71 4.97 -17.22 23.98
N SER A 72 5.32 -15.93 24.09
CA SER A 72 5.30 -15.20 25.37
C SER A 72 3.90 -14.79 25.84
N GLY A 73 2.85 -15.03 25.05
CA GLY A 73 1.47 -14.67 25.36
C GLY A 73 1.05 -13.27 24.89
N LYS A 74 1.93 -12.55 24.18
CA LYS A 74 1.59 -11.26 23.57
C LYS A 74 0.73 -11.45 22.32
N ILE A 75 -0.25 -10.57 22.13
CA ILE A 75 -1.18 -10.62 21.00
C ILE A 75 -0.80 -9.51 20.01
N PHE A 76 -0.67 -9.87 18.75
CA PHE A 76 -0.36 -8.96 17.65
C PHE A 76 -1.44 -9.08 16.56
N ALA A 77 -1.73 -7.96 15.91
CA ALA A 77 -2.66 -7.91 14.78
C ALA A 77 -1.94 -7.29 13.57
N VAL A 78 -1.90 -8.03 12.47
CA VAL A 78 -1.25 -7.64 11.21
C VAL A 78 -2.17 -7.91 10.03
N GLY A 79 -1.91 -7.31 8.87
CA GLY A 79 -2.68 -7.64 7.66
C GLY A 79 -2.53 -9.12 7.29
N ASP A 80 -3.62 -9.78 6.91
CA ASP A 80 -3.60 -11.21 6.54
C ASP A 80 -3.10 -11.46 5.11
N LYS A 81 -2.02 -10.77 4.74
CA LYS A 81 -1.34 -10.89 3.46
C LYS A 81 0.16 -10.86 3.68
N CYS A 82 0.79 -11.99 3.39
CA CYS A 82 2.23 -12.14 3.40
C CYS A 82 2.84 -11.53 2.12
N PRO A 83 3.65 -10.46 2.20
CA PRO A 83 4.46 -10.02 1.08
C PRO A 83 5.54 -11.08 0.80
N PRO A 84 5.98 -11.34 -0.45
CA PRO A 84 5.54 -10.89 -1.76
C PRO A 84 4.49 -11.80 -2.43
N VAL A 85 4.15 -12.94 -1.80
CA VAL A 85 3.36 -14.02 -2.39
C VAL A 85 1.84 -13.91 -2.17
N ASN A 86 1.38 -12.94 -1.38
CA ASN A 86 -0.03 -12.68 -1.07
C ASN A 86 -0.81 -13.85 -0.43
N GLN A 87 -0.10 -14.85 0.10
CA GLN A 87 -0.70 -15.93 0.88
C GLN A 87 -1.21 -15.39 2.24
N PRO A 88 -2.14 -16.11 2.89
CA PRO A 88 -2.61 -15.77 4.24
C PRO A 88 -1.44 -15.72 5.22
N MET A 89 -1.34 -14.64 5.99
CA MET A 89 -0.33 -14.50 7.04
C MET A 89 -0.63 -15.44 8.22
N SER A 90 -1.90 -15.79 8.40
CA SER A 90 -2.34 -16.81 9.36
C SER A 90 -1.78 -18.22 9.10
N ALA A 91 -1.27 -18.49 7.88
CA ALA A 91 -0.57 -19.73 7.56
C ALA A 91 0.93 -19.71 7.94
N CYS A 92 1.47 -18.53 8.29
CA CYS A 92 2.85 -18.38 8.72
C CYS A 92 3.07 -19.03 10.09
N LYS A 93 4.27 -19.55 10.30
CA LYS A 93 4.67 -20.10 11.60
C LYS A 93 4.97 -18.94 12.55
N VAL A 94 4.32 -18.93 13.70
CA VAL A 94 4.65 -17.97 14.77
C VAL A 94 5.92 -18.42 15.46
N ILE A 95 6.93 -17.55 15.46
CA ILE A 95 8.18 -17.72 16.21
C ILE A 95 8.31 -16.56 17.20
N PRO A 96 9.16 -16.66 18.23
CA PRO A 96 9.33 -15.60 19.21
C PRO A 96 9.67 -14.26 18.55
N GLY A 97 8.74 -13.31 18.63
CA GLY A 97 8.90 -11.96 18.07
C GLY A 97 8.83 -11.84 16.55
N ALA A 98 8.40 -12.88 15.81
CA ALA A 98 8.21 -12.79 14.37
C ALA A 98 7.24 -13.83 13.78
N LEU A 99 6.78 -13.59 12.56
CA LEU A 99 6.07 -14.55 11.72
C LEU A 99 6.98 -15.03 10.60
N LYS A 100 7.08 -16.35 10.43
CA LYS A 100 7.90 -16.97 9.38
C LYS A 100 7.03 -17.55 8.28
N ASP A 101 7.23 -17.05 7.07
CA ASP A 101 6.65 -17.56 5.84
C ASP A 101 7.13 -19.02 5.57
N PRO A 102 6.24 -20.01 5.39
CA PRO A 102 6.62 -21.38 5.05
C PRO A 102 7.14 -21.58 3.62
N VAL A 103 6.81 -20.68 2.69
CA VAL A 103 7.14 -20.76 1.27
C VAL A 103 8.53 -20.19 1.01
N LEU A 104 8.76 -18.92 1.37
CA LEU A 104 10.05 -18.26 1.12
C LEU A 104 10.97 -18.23 2.34
N GLY A 105 10.47 -18.61 3.52
CA GLY A 105 11.24 -18.54 4.76
C GLY A 105 11.45 -17.13 5.30
N THR A 106 10.80 -16.12 4.71
CA THR A 106 10.89 -14.70 5.12
C THR A 106 10.30 -14.51 6.52
N GLU A 107 10.94 -13.68 7.33
CA GLU A 107 10.54 -13.40 8.71
C GLU A 107 10.08 -11.94 8.84
N PHE A 108 8.95 -11.74 9.52
CA PHE A 108 8.32 -10.44 9.76
C PHE A 108 8.21 -10.20 11.27
N SER A 109 8.95 -9.19 11.77
CA SER A 109 8.98 -8.77 13.18
C SER A 109 8.10 -7.56 13.44
#